data_AF-A0A7Z9UTW6-F1
#
_entry.id   AF-A0A7Z9UTW6-F1
#
_cell.length_a   1.000
_cell.length_b   1.000
_cell.length_c   1.000
_cell.angle_alpha   90.00
_cell.angle_beta   90.00
_cell.angle_gamma   90.00
#
_symmetry.space_group_name_H-M   'P 1'
#
loop_
_entity.id
_entity.type
_entity.pdbx_description
1 polymer ?
#
loop_
_entity_poly.entity_id
_entity_poly.type
_entity_poly.pdbx_seq_one_letter_code
_entity_poly.pdbx_strand_id
1 'polypeptide(L)'
;MFALQKKYRVPGRVLKKIENFYKSDRDMLDLKGDDNLGAKIMVQEIEDTILGSLKRKYRDPNSRLIPYYDPELSGRIALHTSAIGPSSSGKSTIISKILEANFQNGTTIWIFSPTATSDPVWKEMQKEIGRKRVRLVDTSKIVTPIDLETQIGRGNVIVFDDQDAVLPENERYTSALCSRAQYEGRHMTDKHKRGIVCFSIFHDGFSRRVKSLKSTNIESSRVILFPNQQRHVAKKVMKTRLGYSSQQIKEIFDFVEPKDRWIMLVQHCPSACITRTGVLLL
;
A
#
# COMPACT_ATOMS: atom_id res chain seq x y z
N MET A 1 -12.60 -14.89 22.60
CA MET A 1 -12.94 -15.88 23.65
C MET A 1 -13.84 -15.30 24.75
N PHE A 2 -13.39 -14.37 25.60
CA PHE A 2 -14.19 -13.86 26.72
C PHE A 2 -15.54 -13.20 26.33
N ALA A 3 -15.57 -12.45 25.23
CA ALA A 3 -16.82 -11.87 24.71
C ALA A 3 -17.84 -12.94 24.28
N LEU A 4 -17.37 -14.01 23.63
CA LEU A 4 -18.20 -15.15 23.20
C LEU A 4 -18.72 -15.93 24.42
N GLN A 5 -17.88 -16.12 25.44
CA GLN A 5 -18.27 -16.75 26.70
C GLN A 5 -19.45 -16.02 27.33
N LYS A 6 -19.40 -14.69 27.40
CA LYS A 6 -20.48 -13.86 27.95
C LYS A 6 -21.74 -13.90 27.08
N LYS A 7 -21.58 -13.84 25.75
CA LYS A 7 -22.68 -13.90 24.77
C LYS A 7 -23.49 -15.20 24.89
N TYR A 8 -22.81 -16.33 25.02
CA TYR A 8 -23.43 -17.66 25.06
C TYR A 8 -23.61 -18.24 26.45
N ARG A 9 -23.27 -17.48 27.50
CA ARG A 9 -23.38 -17.89 28.92
C ARG A 9 -22.66 -19.22 29.19
N VAL A 10 -21.51 -19.42 28.56
CA VAL A 10 -20.74 -20.67 28.66
C VAL A 10 -19.93 -20.69 29.97
N PRO A 11 -20.03 -21.76 30.79
CA PRO A 11 -19.26 -21.86 32.03
C PRO A 11 -17.76 -21.83 31.77
N GLY A 12 -16.98 -21.20 32.66
CA GLY A 12 -15.52 -21.08 32.49
C GLY A 12 -14.78 -22.42 32.37
N ARG A 13 -15.32 -23.50 32.96
CA ARG A 13 -14.78 -24.86 32.80
C ARG A 13 -14.81 -25.34 31.35
N VAL A 14 -15.86 -24.98 30.60
CA VAL A 14 -16.05 -25.35 29.19
C VAL A 14 -15.11 -24.54 28.31
N LEU A 15 -14.93 -23.25 28.63
CA LEU A 15 -13.96 -22.39 27.94
C LEU A 15 -12.54 -22.98 28.02
N LYS A 16 -12.11 -23.42 29.21
CA LYS A 16 -10.81 -24.08 29.40
C LYS A 16 -10.67 -25.36 28.57
N LYS A 17 -11.73 -26.17 28.45
CA LYS A 17 -11.72 -27.37 27.60
C LYS A 17 -11.50 -27.01 26.13
N ILE A 18 -12.22 -25.99 25.64
CA ILE A 18 -12.08 -25.49 24.27
C ILE A 18 -10.66 -24.94 24.04
N GLU A 19 -10.13 -24.13 24.96
CA GLU A 19 -8.75 -23.60 24.85
C GLU A 19 -7.69 -24.71 24.84
N ASN A 20 -7.86 -25.74 25.67
CA ASN A 20 -6.94 -26.87 25.71
C ASN A 20 -7.00 -27.70 24.43
N PHE A 21 -8.18 -27.84 23.82
CA PHE A 21 -8.35 -28.52 22.54
C PHE A 21 -7.56 -27.83 21.43
N TYR A 22 -7.73 -26.51 21.25
CA TYR A 22 -7.00 -25.74 20.23
C TYR A 22 -5.49 -25.63 20.47
N LYS A 23 -5.00 -26.03 21.64
CA LYS A 23 -3.56 -26.14 21.96
C LYS A 23 -3.00 -27.55 21.80
N SER A 24 -3.86 -28.52 21.48
CA SER A 24 -3.51 -29.93 21.38
C SER A 24 -3.59 -30.42 19.94
N ASP A 25 -2.90 -31.52 19.64
CA ASP A 25 -2.97 -32.20 18.32
C ASP A 25 -4.19 -33.13 18.22
N ARG A 26 -5.31 -32.76 18.84
CA ARG A 26 -6.54 -33.56 18.82
C ARG A 26 -7.43 -33.14 17.66
N ASP A 27 -8.00 -34.12 16.97
CA ASP A 27 -8.87 -33.88 15.82
C ASP A 27 -10.34 -33.66 16.20
N MET A 28 -10.76 -34.09 17.40
CA MET A 28 -12.14 -34.00 17.86
C MET A 28 -12.24 -33.35 19.24
N LEU A 29 -13.09 -32.32 19.33
CA LEU A 29 -13.46 -31.68 20.59
C LEU A 29 -14.55 -32.49 21.28
N ASP A 30 -14.23 -33.08 22.44
CA ASP A 30 -15.20 -33.76 23.31
C ASP A 30 -15.55 -32.89 24.53
N LEU A 31 -16.76 -32.35 24.55
CA LEU A 31 -17.28 -31.57 25.67
C LEU A 31 -17.95 -32.44 26.76
N LYS A 32 -18.23 -33.72 26.50
CA LYS A 32 -18.97 -34.64 27.40
C LYS A 32 -20.27 -34.02 27.89
N GLY A 33 -20.57 -34.12 29.20
CA GLY A 33 -21.76 -33.54 29.83
C GLY A 33 -21.85 -32.00 29.80
N ASP A 34 -20.86 -31.31 29.22
CA ASP A 34 -20.92 -29.87 28.97
C ASP A 34 -21.39 -29.51 27.55
N ASP A 35 -21.80 -30.50 26.75
CA ASP A 35 -22.24 -30.34 25.36
C ASP A 35 -23.65 -29.73 25.23
N ASN A 36 -23.82 -28.50 25.70
CA ASN A 36 -25.06 -27.74 25.55
C ASN A 36 -25.07 -26.88 24.27
N LEU A 37 -26.26 -26.44 23.85
CA LEU A 37 -26.44 -25.64 22.64
C LEU A 37 -25.58 -24.37 22.62
N GLY A 38 -25.44 -23.69 23.77
CA GLY A 38 -24.60 -22.50 23.87
C GLY A 38 -23.12 -22.78 23.63
N ALA A 39 -22.62 -23.91 24.12
CA ALA A 39 -21.25 -24.37 23.87
C ALA A 39 -21.04 -24.75 22.39
N LYS A 40 -22.00 -25.42 21.75
CA LYS A 40 -21.95 -25.77 20.32
C LYS A 40 -21.89 -24.54 19.43
N ILE A 41 -22.80 -23.59 19.62
CA ILE A 41 -22.85 -22.34 18.84
C ILE A 41 -21.57 -21.53 19.08
N MET A 42 -21.05 -21.52 20.32
CA MET A 42 -19.79 -20.85 20.62
C MET A 42 -18.61 -21.48 19.87
N VAL A 43 -18.49 -22.80 19.85
CA VAL A 43 -17.43 -23.50 19.11
C VAL A 43 -17.54 -23.22 17.62
N GLN A 44 -18.74 -23.29 17.06
CA GLN A 44 -18.99 -22.99 15.65
C GLN A 44 -18.55 -21.55 15.29
N GLU A 45 -18.92 -20.54 16.10
CA GLU A 45 -18.49 -19.16 15.83
C GLU A 45 -16.97 -18.98 15.97
N ILE A 46 -16.31 -19.75 16.84
CA ILE A 46 -14.84 -19.78 16.93
C ILE A 46 -14.24 -20.36 15.64
N GLU A 47 -14.73 -21.51 15.17
CA GLU A 47 -14.24 -22.17 13.96
C GLU A 47 -14.46 -21.31 12.71
N ASP A 48 -15.65 -20.73 12.56
CA ASP A 48 -15.96 -19.80 11.47
C ASP A 48 -15.04 -18.58 11.49
N THR A 49 -14.71 -18.08 12.69
CA THR A 49 -13.74 -16.98 12.85
C THR A 49 -12.33 -17.42 12.45
N ILE A 50 -11.89 -18.61 12.85
CA ILE A 50 -10.57 -19.16 12.50
C ILE A 50 -10.48 -19.36 10.99
N LEU A 51 -11.44 -20.07 10.38
CA LEU A 51 -11.50 -20.31 8.94
C LEU A 51 -11.56 -18.99 8.16
N GLY A 52 -12.40 -18.06 8.60
CA GLY A 52 -12.50 -16.72 8.01
C GLY A 52 -11.20 -15.92 8.14
N SER A 53 -10.42 -16.14 9.19
CA SER A 53 -9.08 -15.55 9.35
C SER A 53 -8.08 -16.22 8.42
N LEU A 54 -8.02 -17.55 8.36
CA LEU A 54 -7.11 -18.29 7.49
C LEU A 54 -7.31 -17.96 6.00
N LYS A 55 -8.55 -17.70 5.59
CA LYS A 55 -8.88 -17.29 4.21
C LYS A 55 -8.49 -15.85 3.88
N ARG A 56 -8.38 -14.96 4.88
CA ARG A 56 -8.22 -13.51 4.67
C ARG A 56 -6.88 -12.95 5.17
N LYS A 57 -6.20 -13.63 6.08
CA LYS A 57 -5.04 -13.11 6.81
C LYS A 57 -3.87 -14.07 6.65
N TYR A 58 -2.81 -13.57 6.04
CA TYR A 58 -1.49 -14.18 6.06
C TYR A 58 -0.56 -13.34 6.95
N ARG A 59 0.24 -14.01 7.79
CA ARG A 59 1.21 -13.36 8.67
C ARG A 59 2.43 -14.24 8.83
N ASP A 60 3.60 -13.67 8.58
CA ASP A 60 4.90 -14.25 8.90
C ASP A 60 5.79 -13.15 9.51
N PRO A 61 6.09 -13.24 10.82
CA PRO A 61 6.91 -12.25 11.52
C PRO A 61 8.31 -12.02 10.93
N ASN A 62 8.86 -13.00 10.24
CA ASN A 62 10.21 -12.98 9.66
C ASN A 62 10.22 -12.56 8.20
N SER A 63 9.05 -12.47 7.56
CA SER A 63 8.95 -12.07 6.17
C SER A 63 9.37 -10.62 5.93
N ARG A 64 9.74 -10.35 4.68
CA ARG A 64 10.11 -9.02 4.18
C ARG A 64 9.35 -8.74 2.89
N LEU A 65 8.02 -8.84 2.97
CA LEU A 65 7.15 -8.69 1.81
C LEU A 65 7.34 -7.32 1.17
N ILE A 66 7.39 -7.31 -0.17
CA ILE A 66 7.37 -6.12 -1.02
C ILE A 66 6.15 -6.22 -1.93
N PRO A 67 5.35 -5.16 -2.07
CA PRO A 67 4.18 -5.20 -2.95
C PRO A 67 4.57 -5.46 -4.40
N TYR A 68 3.88 -6.40 -5.03
CA TYR A 68 4.15 -6.82 -6.40
C TYR A 68 3.41 -5.94 -7.43
N TYR A 69 4.09 -5.60 -8.50
CA TYR A 69 3.57 -4.87 -9.66
C TYR A 69 3.76 -5.75 -10.87
N ASP A 70 2.66 -6.26 -11.42
CA ASP A 70 2.69 -6.99 -12.68
C ASP A 70 2.83 -5.98 -13.84
N PRO A 71 3.97 -5.97 -14.55
CA PRO A 71 4.17 -5.04 -15.65
C PRO A 71 3.18 -5.25 -16.80
N GLU A 72 2.68 -6.46 -17.02
CA GLU A 72 1.75 -6.79 -18.11
C GLU A 72 0.35 -6.21 -17.87
N LEU A 73 0.00 -5.99 -16.60
CA LEU A 73 -1.27 -5.38 -16.23
C LEU A 73 -1.27 -3.85 -16.32
N SER A 74 -0.10 -3.21 -16.35
CA SER A 74 0.03 -1.75 -16.36
C SER A 74 -0.67 -1.04 -17.52
N GLY A 75 -0.85 -1.72 -18.66
CA GLY A 75 -1.60 -1.20 -19.80
C GLY A 75 -3.11 -1.43 -19.74
N ARG A 76 -3.59 -2.23 -18.78
CA ARG A 76 -5.00 -2.60 -18.63
C ARG A 76 -5.65 -1.97 -17.41
N ILE A 77 -4.92 -1.93 -16.31
CA ILE A 77 -5.36 -1.36 -15.04
C ILE A 77 -4.38 -0.29 -14.58
N ALA A 78 -4.89 0.74 -13.90
CA ALA A 78 -4.04 1.73 -13.27
C ALA A 78 -3.24 1.08 -12.14
N LEU A 79 -1.91 1.10 -12.23
CA LEU A 79 -1.01 0.64 -11.16
C LEU A 79 -0.39 1.83 -10.39
N HIS A 80 -1.01 3.01 -10.49
CA HIS A 80 -0.52 4.22 -9.86
C HIS A 80 -0.56 4.11 -8.34
N THR A 81 0.47 4.67 -7.69
CA THR A 81 0.70 4.51 -6.25
C THR A 81 0.95 5.84 -5.58
N SER A 82 0.20 6.12 -4.53
CA SER A 82 0.38 7.31 -3.70
C SER A 82 1.02 6.94 -2.37
N ALA A 83 2.18 7.50 -2.03
CA ALA A 83 2.77 7.38 -0.71
C ALA A 83 2.53 8.66 0.09
N ILE A 84 1.80 8.56 1.21
CA ILE A 84 1.38 9.71 2.01
C ILE A 84 1.87 9.53 3.44
N GLY A 85 2.65 10.50 3.92
CA GLY A 85 3.17 10.49 5.28
C GLY A 85 4.12 11.66 5.55
N PRO A 86 4.47 11.90 6.82
CA PRO A 86 5.32 13.01 7.18
C PRO A 86 6.73 12.90 6.59
N SER A 87 7.50 13.98 6.67
CA SER A 87 8.93 13.94 6.38
C SER A 87 9.62 12.84 7.20
N SER A 88 10.60 12.17 6.61
CA SER A 88 11.37 11.09 7.25
C SER A 88 10.58 9.84 7.66
N SER A 89 9.33 9.66 7.18
CA SER A 89 8.57 8.42 7.43
C SER A 89 9.09 7.20 6.65
N GLY A 90 9.98 7.42 5.66
CA GLY A 90 10.53 6.38 4.79
C GLY A 90 9.79 6.21 3.46
N LYS A 91 9.11 7.26 2.96
CA LYS A 91 8.35 7.24 1.68
C LYS A 91 9.24 6.87 0.49
N SER A 92 10.27 7.67 0.22
CA SER A 92 11.23 7.46 -0.85
C SER A 92 11.91 6.09 -0.71
N THR A 93 12.27 5.69 0.51
CA THR A 93 12.89 4.38 0.79
C THR A 93 12.01 3.19 0.40
N ILE A 94 10.72 3.18 0.76
CA ILE A 94 9.86 2.04 0.39
C ILE A 94 9.55 2.05 -1.11
N ILE A 95 9.39 3.24 -1.72
CA ILE A 95 9.20 3.36 -3.16
C ILE A 95 10.43 2.84 -3.92
N SER A 96 11.65 3.22 -3.52
CA SER A 96 12.89 2.68 -4.10
C SER A 96 12.93 1.16 -4.10
N LYS A 97 12.65 0.54 -2.95
CA LYS A 97 12.61 -0.92 -2.80
C LYS A 97 11.54 -1.59 -3.67
N ILE A 98 10.37 -0.97 -3.78
CA ILE A 98 9.31 -1.45 -4.70
C ILE A 98 9.81 -1.39 -6.14
N LEU A 99 10.46 -0.29 -6.52
CA LEU A 99 10.93 -0.08 -7.88
C LEU A 99 12.04 -1.07 -8.25
N GLU A 100 13.01 -1.24 -7.35
CA GLU A 100 14.09 -2.23 -7.46
C GLU A 100 13.54 -3.65 -7.59
N ALA A 101 12.52 -4.03 -6.82
CA ALA A 101 11.99 -5.39 -6.84
C ALA A 101 11.14 -5.70 -8.09
N ASN A 102 10.45 -4.71 -8.66
CA ASN A 102 9.40 -4.96 -9.67
C ASN A 102 9.76 -4.52 -11.10
N PHE A 103 10.65 -3.55 -11.26
CA PHE A 103 10.91 -2.95 -12.57
C PHE A 103 12.35 -3.20 -13.03
N GLN A 104 12.80 -4.45 -12.98
CA GLN A 104 14.15 -4.83 -13.46
C GLN A 104 14.19 -5.22 -14.95
N ASN A 105 13.06 -5.27 -15.63
CA ASN A 105 12.86 -5.71 -17.02
C ASN A 105 13.25 -4.68 -18.11
N GLY A 106 14.28 -3.87 -17.89
CA GLY A 106 14.76 -2.87 -18.85
C GLY A 106 13.95 -1.57 -18.90
N THR A 107 12.86 -1.45 -18.12
CA THR A 107 12.09 -0.21 -18.01
C THR A 107 12.94 0.94 -17.47
N THR A 108 12.74 2.15 -18.01
CA THR A 108 13.35 3.38 -17.51
C THR A 108 12.48 3.97 -16.40
N ILE A 109 13.12 4.39 -15.32
CA ILE A 109 12.52 4.94 -14.12
C ILE A 109 12.95 6.41 -14.04
N TRP A 110 11.98 7.30 -14.13
CA TRP A 110 12.19 8.73 -14.03
C TRP A 110 11.82 9.22 -12.62
N ILE A 111 12.77 9.81 -11.92
CA ILE A 111 12.58 10.37 -10.58
C ILE A 111 12.58 11.89 -10.68
N PHE A 112 11.41 12.48 -10.49
CA PHE A 112 11.21 13.92 -10.40
C PHE A 112 11.18 14.33 -8.92
N SER A 113 12.21 15.04 -8.47
CA SER A 113 12.29 15.53 -7.10
C SER A 113 13.08 16.84 -7.06
N PRO A 114 12.75 17.82 -6.20
CA PRO A 114 13.60 18.99 -5.99
C PRO A 114 14.98 18.60 -5.44
N THR A 115 15.08 17.41 -4.83
CA THR A 115 16.31 16.87 -4.25
C THR A 115 16.80 15.62 -4.98
N ALA A 116 16.33 15.35 -6.21
CA ALA A 116 16.61 14.10 -6.94
C ALA A 116 18.10 13.73 -6.99
N THR A 117 18.98 14.74 -7.16
CA THR A 117 20.43 14.56 -7.31
C THR A 117 21.21 14.61 -5.99
N SER A 118 20.56 14.94 -4.87
CA SER A 118 21.17 15.04 -3.54
C SER A 118 20.64 13.99 -2.57
N ASP A 119 19.40 13.53 -2.73
CA ASP A 119 18.78 12.50 -1.88
C ASP A 119 19.56 11.17 -1.98
N PRO A 120 20.10 10.67 -0.86
CA PRO A 120 20.83 9.40 -0.83
C PRO A 120 20.05 8.21 -1.39
N VAL A 121 18.73 8.15 -1.16
CA VAL A 121 17.88 7.02 -1.61
C VAL A 121 17.90 6.91 -3.13
N TRP A 122 17.66 8.02 -3.82
CA TRP A 122 17.62 8.03 -5.29
C TRP A 122 19.00 7.83 -5.92
N LYS A 123 20.05 8.34 -5.27
CA LYS A 123 21.43 8.13 -5.72
C LYS A 123 21.88 6.68 -5.56
N GLU A 124 21.53 6.04 -4.45
CA GLU A 124 21.82 4.63 -4.19
C GLU A 124 21.08 3.75 -5.20
N MET A 125 19.78 3.98 -5.41
CA MET A 125 19.00 3.29 -6.44
C MET A 125 19.60 3.45 -7.85
N GLN A 126 20.03 4.67 -8.22
CA GLN A 126 20.69 4.91 -9.50
C GLN A 126 22.04 4.19 -9.60
N LYS A 127 22.77 4.05 -8.49
CA LYS A 127 24.04 3.30 -8.44
C LYS A 127 23.79 1.81 -8.64
N GLU A 128 22.76 1.25 -8.00
CA GLU A 128 22.42 -0.18 -8.08
C GLU A 128 21.84 -0.59 -9.44
N ILE A 129 20.87 0.17 -9.96
CA ILE A 129 20.18 -0.16 -11.23
C ILE A 129 20.93 0.40 -12.45
N GLY A 130 21.64 1.51 -12.28
CA GLY A 130 22.45 2.15 -13.30
C GLY A 130 21.82 3.41 -13.91
N ARG A 131 22.69 4.38 -14.25
CA ARG A 131 22.32 5.72 -14.78
C ARG A 131 21.51 5.69 -16.07
N LYS A 132 21.64 4.65 -16.90
CA LYS A 132 20.86 4.52 -18.15
C LYS A 132 19.38 4.27 -17.88
N ARG A 133 19.07 3.61 -16.77
CA ARG A 133 17.71 3.18 -16.42
C ARG A 133 17.07 4.06 -15.37
N VAL A 134 17.84 4.65 -14.46
CA VAL A 134 17.32 5.59 -13.45
C VAL A 134 17.71 7.01 -13.83
N ARG A 135 16.74 7.81 -14.24
CA ARG A 135 16.90 9.22 -14.64
C ARG A 135 16.46 10.11 -13.48
N LEU A 136 17.41 10.83 -12.91
CA LEU A 136 17.16 11.78 -11.82
C LEU A 136 16.93 13.16 -12.42
N VAL A 137 15.77 13.75 -12.15
CA VAL A 137 15.36 15.05 -12.68
C VAL A 137 15.06 15.99 -11.52
N ASP A 138 15.84 17.06 -11.46
CA ASP A 138 15.65 18.15 -10.50
C ASP A 138 14.48 19.03 -10.95
N THR A 139 13.38 18.98 -10.20
CA THR A 139 12.14 19.71 -10.53
C THR A 139 12.30 21.22 -10.41
N SER A 140 13.26 21.71 -9.63
CA SER A 140 13.55 23.14 -9.49
C SER A 140 14.15 23.75 -10.77
N LYS A 141 14.62 22.91 -11.70
CA LYS A 141 15.24 23.34 -12.97
C LYS A 141 14.30 23.20 -14.17
N ILE A 142 13.07 22.72 -13.97
CA ILE A 142 12.09 22.53 -15.05
C ILE A 142 11.42 23.87 -15.36
N VAL A 143 11.85 24.48 -16.46
CA VAL A 143 11.34 25.78 -16.94
C VAL A 143 10.41 25.66 -18.15
N THR A 144 10.24 24.45 -18.70
CA THR A 144 9.36 24.17 -19.85
C THR A 144 8.51 22.91 -19.61
N PRO A 145 7.34 22.79 -20.28
CA PRO A 145 6.54 21.58 -20.22
C PRO A 145 7.33 20.36 -20.68
N ILE A 146 7.15 19.25 -19.97
CA ILE A 146 7.68 17.95 -20.36
C ILE A 146 6.56 17.15 -21.01
N ASP A 147 6.81 16.61 -22.19
CA ASP A 147 5.86 15.74 -22.88
C ASP A 147 6.01 14.28 -22.44
N LEU A 148 4.87 13.66 -22.12
CA LEU A 148 4.80 12.32 -21.56
C LEU A 148 5.18 11.24 -22.58
N GLU A 149 4.90 11.46 -23.87
CA GLU A 149 5.15 10.44 -24.89
C GLU A 149 6.56 10.53 -25.45
N THR A 150 6.97 11.73 -25.87
CA THR A 150 8.22 11.94 -26.61
C THR A 150 9.45 12.02 -25.70
N GLN A 151 9.30 12.50 -24.46
CA GLN A 151 10.43 12.69 -23.54
C GLN A 151 10.50 11.62 -22.45
N ILE A 152 9.36 11.24 -21.85
CA ILE A 152 9.34 10.17 -20.83
C ILE A 152 9.35 8.79 -21.49
N GLY A 153 8.58 8.61 -22.56
CA GLY A 153 8.47 7.36 -23.29
C GLY A 153 7.40 6.42 -22.72
N ARG A 154 6.73 5.69 -23.63
CA ARG A 154 5.68 4.72 -23.32
C ARG A 154 6.21 3.54 -22.49
N GLY A 155 5.38 3.00 -21.60
CA GLY A 155 5.74 1.83 -20.75
C GLY A 155 6.81 2.09 -19.68
N ASN A 156 7.19 3.35 -19.46
CA ASN A 156 8.16 3.74 -18.43
C ASN A 156 7.51 4.03 -17.07
N VAL A 157 8.33 4.06 -16.03
CA VAL A 157 7.90 4.42 -14.68
C VAL A 157 8.26 5.87 -14.40
N ILE A 158 7.35 6.60 -13.78
CA ILE A 158 7.57 7.96 -13.32
C ILE A 158 7.29 8.06 -11.82
N VAL A 159 8.18 8.72 -11.10
CA VAL A 159 8.08 8.99 -9.67
C VAL A 159 8.11 10.50 -9.48
N PHE A 160 7.17 11.01 -8.71
CA PHE A 160 7.16 12.39 -8.27
C PHE A 160 7.34 12.44 -6.76
N ASP A 161 8.49 12.95 -6.33
CA ASP A 161 8.84 13.13 -4.94
C ASP A 161 8.73 14.60 -4.53
N ASP A 162 8.17 14.85 -3.35
CA ASP A 162 7.98 16.16 -2.75
C ASP A 162 7.41 17.23 -3.72
N GLN A 163 6.31 16.90 -4.42
CA GLN A 163 5.62 17.85 -5.32
C GLN A 163 5.20 19.15 -4.61
N ASP A 164 4.97 19.08 -3.29
CA ASP A 164 4.54 20.20 -2.45
C ASP A 164 5.66 21.27 -2.27
N ALA A 165 6.93 20.90 -2.49
CA ALA A 165 8.11 21.72 -2.21
C ALA A 165 8.66 22.49 -3.43
N VAL A 166 8.01 22.36 -4.59
CA VAL A 166 8.43 22.99 -5.84
C VAL A 166 7.98 24.46 -5.89
N LEU A 167 8.76 25.34 -6.53
CA LEU A 167 8.36 26.73 -6.76
C LEU A 167 7.08 26.80 -7.64
N PRO A 168 6.18 27.78 -7.45
CA PRO A 168 4.87 27.81 -8.13
C PRO A 168 4.94 27.73 -9.66
N GLU A 169 5.96 28.33 -10.29
CA GLU A 169 6.12 28.32 -11.75
C GLU A 169 6.43 26.91 -12.28
N ASN A 170 7.40 26.23 -11.65
CA ASN A 170 7.79 24.87 -11.97
C ASN A 170 6.70 23.85 -11.58
N GLU A 171 5.97 24.13 -10.49
CA GLU A 171 4.87 23.30 -9.98
C GLU A 171 3.79 23.09 -11.06
N ARG A 172 3.54 24.10 -11.90
CA ARG A 172 2.59 23.98 -13.02
C ARG A 172 2.97 22.86 -13.99
N TYR A 173 4.25 22.78 -14.36
CA TYR A 173 4.71 21.79 -15.35
C TYR A 173 4.75 20.39 -14.77
N THR A 174 5.28 20.24 -13.55
CA THR A 174 5.36 18.92 -12.89
C THR A 174 3.98 18.40 -12.50
N SER A 175 3.07 19.26 -12.05
CA SER A 175 1.69 18.88 -11.72
C SER A 175 0.88 18.51 -12.96
N ALA A 176 1.07 19.22 -14.08
CA ALA A 176 0.45 18.84 -15.36
C ALA A 176 0.97 17.49 -15.86
N LEU A 177 2.28 17.26 -15.82
CA LEU A 177 2.88 15.98 -16.20
C LEU A 177 2.36 14.84 -15.31
N CYS A 178 2.30 15.04 -14.00
CA CYS A 178 1.77 14.06 -13.05
C CYS A 178 0.30 13.73 -13.32
N SER A 179 -0.52 14.74 -13.58
CA SER A 179 -1.95 14.54 -13.89
C SER A 179 -2.13 13.75 -15.18
N ARG A 180 -1.36 14.08 -16.23
CA ARG A 180 -1.37 13.33 -17.49
C ARG A 180 -0.89 11.89 -17.30
N ALA A 181 0.19 11.68 -16.55
CA ALA A 181 0.73 10.34 -16.28
C ALA A 181 -0.28 9.44 -15.54
N GLN A 182 -1.08 10.01 -14.64
CA GLN A 182 -2.12 9.27 -13.91
C GLN A 182 -3.38 9.00 -14.73
N TYR A 183 -3.76 9.93 -15.62
CA TYR A 183 -4.99 9.80 -16.40
C TYR A 183 -4.78 9.03 -17.72
N GLU A 184 -3.73 9.39 -18.46
CA GLU A 184 -3.43 8.85 -19.80
C GLU A 184 -2.41 7.69 -19.75
N GLY A 185 -1.60 7.61 -18.68
CA GLY A 185 -0.42 6.76 -18.65
C GLY A 185 -0.68 5.29 -18.94
N ARG A 186 -1.78 4.72 -18.42
CA ARG A 186 -2.16 3.32 -18.69
C ARG A 186 -2.41 3.04 -20.17
N HIS A 187 -2.89 4.04 -20.92
CA HIS A 187 -3.20 3.90 -22.36
C HIS A 187 -1.96 4.12 -23.24
N MET A 188 -0.90 4.73 -22.69
CA MET A 188 0.37 4.96 -23.38
C MET A 188 1.25 3.72 -23.36
N THR A 189 0.82 2.70 -24.10
CA THR A 189 1.46 1.39 -24.05
C THR A 189 2.65 1.25 -24.98
N ASP A 190 3.70 0.58 -24.52
CA ASP A 190 4.83 0.16 -25.34
C ASP A 190 4.49 -1.06 -26.24
N LYS A 191 5.49 -1.57 -26.96
CA LYS A 191 5.37 -2.78 -27.81
C LYS A 191 4.96 -4.04 -27.04
N HIS A 192 5.14 -4.06 -25.72
CA HIS A 192 4.77 -5.16 -24.82
C HIS A 192 3.42 -4.89 -24.12
N LYS A 193 2.65 -3.89 -24.58
CA LYS A 193 1.37 -3.47 -23.99
C LYS A 193 1.49 -2.96 -22.55
N ARG A 194 2.69 -2.51 -22.13
CA ARG A 194 2.91 -1.94 -20.79
C ARG A 194 2.64 -0.46 -20.82
N GLY A 195 1.75 0.01 -19.96
CA GLY A 195 1.45 1.44 -19.77
C GLY A 195 2.46 2.12 -18.85
N ILE A 196 2.37 3.44 -18.75
CA ILE A 196 3.16 4.22 -17.79
C ILE A 196 2.63 3.98 -16.38
N VAL A 197 3.54 3.67 -15.45
CA VAL A 197 3.22 3.53 -14.02
C VAL A 197 3.71 4.77 -13.28
N CYS A 198 2.86 5.33 -12.42
CA CYS A 198 3.11 6.59 -11.72
C CYS A 198 3.16 6.36 -10.22
N PHE A 199 4.22 6.84 -9.58
CA PHE A 199 4.36 6.91 -8.13
C PHE A 199 4.35 8.38 -7.71
N SER A 200 3.57 8.72 -6.71
CA SER A 200 3.45 10.09 -6.22
C SER A 200 3.62 10.11 -4.71
N ILE A 201 4.56 10.91 -4.23
CA ILE A 201 4.93 11.00 -2.83
C ILE A 201 4.51 12.37 -2.30
N PHE A 202 3.78 12.39 -1.18
CA PHE A 202 3.24 13.60 -0.57
C PHE A 202 3.53 13.66 0.93
N HIS A 203 3.74 14.87 1.45
CA HIS A 203 3.81 15.11 2.89
C HIS A 203 2.43 15.19 3.51
N ASP A 204 1.58 16.05 2.93
CA ASP A 204 0.18 16.15 3.29
C ASP A 204 -0.66 15.70 2.11
N GLY A 205 -1.35 14.58 2.32
CA GLY A 205 -2.38 14.15 1.39
C GLY A 205 -3.34 15.31 1.11
N PHE A 206 -3.76 16.12 2.08
CA PHE A 206 -4.83 17.10 1.95
C PHE A 206 -4.43 18.50 1.48
N SER A 207 -3.19 18.66 1.00
CA SER A 207 -2.70 19.92 0.47
C SER A 207 -3.60 20.40 -0.68
N ARG A 208 -4.07 21.65 -0.57
CA ARG A 208 -4.81 22.34 -1.64
C ARG A 208 -3.90 22.98 -2.68
N ARG A 209 -2.58 23.02 -2.40
CA ARG A 209 -1.59 23.67 -3.26
C ARG A 209 -1.37 22.84 -4.53
N VAL A 210 -1.19 21.53 -4.36
CA VAL A 210 -0.86 20.62 -5.46
C VAL A 210 -2.11 20.23 -6.25
N LYS A 211 -2.20 20.71 -7.49
CA LYS A 211 -3.37 20.50 -8.37
C LYS A 211 -3.56 19.03 -8.79
N SER A 212 -2.46 18.31 -9.01
CA SER A 212 -2.42 16.87 -9.35
C SER A 212 -2.93 15.98 -8.22
N LEU A 213 -3.10 16.52 -7.02
CA LEU A 213 -3.46 15.71 -5.86
C LEU A 213 -4.89 15.13 -5.98
N LYS A 214 -5.80 15.82 -6.70
CA LYS A 214 -7.13 15.29 -7.00
C LYS A 214 -7.06 14.08 -7.93
N SER A 215 -6.34 14.17 -9.05
CA SER A 215 -6.17 13.03 -9.97
C SER A 215 -5.47 11.89 -9.27
N THR A 216 -4.48 12.20 -8.42
CA THR A 216 -3.72 11.20 -7.66
C THR A 216 -4.60 10.44 -6.68
N ASN A 217 -5.58 11.09 -6.05
CA ASN A 217 -6.50 10.42 -5.13
C ASN A 217 -7.52 9.53 -5.84
N ILE A 218 -7.83 9.81 -7.10
CA ILE A 218 -8.85 9.09 -7.87
C ILE A 218 -8.21 7.94 -8.66
N GLU A 219 -7.08 8.19 -9.31
CA GLU A 219 -6.44 7.24 -10.23
C GLU A 219 -5.44 6.30 -9.54
N SER A 220 -5.01 6.60 -8.30
CA SER A 220 -4.15 5.68 -7.56
C SER A 220 -4.94 4.52 -6.99
N SER A 221 -4.70 3.34 -7.57
CA SER A 221 -5.23 2.08 -7.08
C SER A 221 -4.49 1.52 -5.88
N ARG A 222 -3.36 2.13 -5.51
CA ARG A 222 -2.51 1.69 -4.40
C ARG A 222 -2.12 2.89 -3.56
N VAL A 223 -2.27 2.77 -2.24
CA VAL A 223 -1.94 3.85 -1.31
C VAL A 223 -1.07 3.34 -0.18
N ILE A 224 0.12 3.94 -0.03
CA ILE A 224 1.06 3.63 1.04
C ILE A 224 0.91 4.64 2.17
N LEU A 225 0.74 4.13 3.40
CA LEU A 225 0.59 4.92 4.62
C LEU A 225 1.56 4.44 5.70
N PHE A 226 1.80 5.29 6.71
CA PHE A 226 2.77 5.06 7.78
C PHE A 226 2.09 5.11 9.17
N PRO A 227 1.23 4.14 9.50
CA PRO A 227 0.36 4.21 10.68
C PRO A 227 1.12 4.21 12.01
N ASN A 228 2.27 3.55 12.08
CA ASN A 228 3.11 3.52 13.29
C ASN A 228 3.90 4.82 13.51
N GLN A 229 3.98 5.69 12.51
CA GLN A 229 4.60 7.02 12.63
C GLN A 229 3.54 8.09 12.88
N GLN A 230 2.44 8.07 12.11
CA GLN A 230 1.34 9.01 12.23
C GLN A 230 -0.02 8.35 11.97
N ARG A 231 -0.53 7.67 13.00
CA ARG A 231 -1.83 6.96 12.96
C ARG A 231 -3.00 7.87 12.59
N HIS A 232 -2.98 9.13 13.04
CA HIS A 232 -4.05 10.10 12.77
C HIS A 232 -4.14 10.49 11.29
N VAL A 233 -3.01 10.71 10.61
CA VAL A 233 -2.96 10.99 9.16
C VAL A 233 -3.45 9.78 8.38
N ALA A 234 -2.93 8.59 8.71
CA ALA A 234 -3.35 7.35 8.05
C ALA A 234 -4.86 7.13 8.18
N LYS A 235 -5.42 7.31 9.39
CA LYS A 235 -6.87 7.24 9.65
C LYS A 235 -7.65 8.25 8.81
N LYS A 236 -7.17 9.50 8.73
CA LYS A 236 -7.83 10.55 7.94
C LYS A 236 -7.84 10.19 6.46
N VAL A 237 -6.71 9.75 5.90
CA VAL A 237 -6.62 9.30 4.50
C VAL A 237 -7.57 8.13 4.23
N MET A 238 -7.53 7.07 5.05
CA MET A 238 -8.39 5.91 4.88
C MET A 238 -9.88 6.27 4.90
N LYS A 239 -10.31 7.12 5.85
CA LYS A 239 -11.71 7.51 5.99
C LYS A 239 -12.17 8.44 4.86
N THR A 240 -11.42 9.50 4.60
CA THR A 240 -11.90 10.63 3.78
C THR A 240 -11.58 10.49 2.30
N ARG A 241 -10.59 9.67 1.93
CA ARG A 241 -10.19 9.47 0.52
C ARG A 241 -10.57 8.11 0.00
N LEU A 242 -10.30 7.08 0.80
CA LEU A 242 -10.48 5.69 0.39
C LEU A 242 -11.87 5.15 0.79
N GLY A 243 -12.66 5.94 1.52
CA GLY A 243 -14.03 5.57 1.88
C GLY A 243 -14.13 4.41 2.87
N TYR A 244 -13.04 4.04 3.55
CA TYR A 244 -13.09 2.94 4.52
C TYR A 244 -13.97 3.28 5.72
N SER A 245 -14.80 2.31 6.10
CA SER A 245 -15.61 2.38 7.32
C SER A 245 -14.74 2.39 8.58
N SER A 246 -15.28 2.87 9.69
CA SER A 246 -14.60 2.82 11.00
C SER A 246 -14.22 1.39 11.40
N GLN A 247 -15.02 0.39 11.01
CA GLN A 247 -14.76 -1.02 11.29
C GLN A 247 -13.57 -1.55 10.47
N GLN A 248 -13.52 -1.27 9.17
CA GLN A 248 -12.38 -1.65 8.33
C GLN A 248 -11.08 -0.99 8.78
N ILE A 249 -11.12 0.30 9.13
CA ILE A 249 -9.94 1.01 9.65
C ILE A 249 -9.46 0.38 10.96
N LYS A 250 -10.38 0.00 11.84
CA LYS A 250 -10.03 -0.71 13.08
C LYS A 250 -9.37 -2.05 12.76
N GLU A 251 -9.95 -2.84 11.86
CA GLU A 251 -9.38 -4.13 11.47
C GLU A 251 -7.98 -4.01 10.86
N ILE A 252 -7.76 -3.02 9.98
CA ILE A 252 -6.44 -2.71 9.43
C ILE A 252 -5.45 -2.38 10.55
N PHE A 253 -5.84 -1.52 11.49
CA PHE A 253 -4.94 -1.14 12.57
C PHE A 253 -4.69 -2.25 13.59
N ASP A 254 -5.66 -3.13 13.84
CA ASP A 254 -5.49 -4.30 14.70
C ASP A 254 -4.60 -5.35 14.00
N PHE A 255 -4.53 -5.34 12.67
CA PHE A 255 -3.62 -6.15 11.88
C PHE A 255 -2.17 -5.61 11.87
N VAL A 256 -1.96 -4.30 11.92
CA VAL A 256 -0.61 -3.71 11.83
C VAL A 256 0.22 -3.97 13.09
N GLU A 257 1.43 -4.50 12.93
CA GLU A 257 2.38 -4.69 14.04
C GLU A 257 3.39 -3.52 14.14
N PRO A 258 4.02 -3.26 15.29
CA PRO A 258 4.98 -2.17 15.47
C PRO A 258 6.14 -2.15 14.45
N LYS A 259 6.58 -3.32 13.97
CA LYS A 259 7.65 -3.46 12.95
C LYS A 259 7.20 -3.11 11.53
N ASP A 260 5.89 -3.06 11.27
CA ASP A 260 5.31 -2.70 9.98
C ASP A 260 5.34 -1.17 9.82
N ARG A 261 6.49 -0.62 9.39
CA ARG A 261 6.65 0.84 9.24
C ARG A 261 5.69 1.45 8.22
N TRP A 262 5.32 0.68 7.21
CA TRP A 262 4.40 1.06 6.15
C TRP A 262 3.30 0.00 5.99
N ILE A 263 2.17 0.45 5.47
CA ILE A 263 1.11 -0.40 4.91
C ILE A 263 0.84 0.05 3.48
N MET A 264 0.49 -0.89 2.61
CA MET A 264 -0.06 -0.59 1.29
C MET A 264 -1.50 -1.08 1.23
N LEU A 265 -2.41 -0.16 0.90
CA LEU A 265 -3.81 -0.45 0.65
C LEU A 265 -4.01 -0.57 -0.85
N VAL A 266 -4.30 -1.77 -1.32
CA VAL A 266 -4.68 -2.08 -2.70
C VAL A 266 -6.19 -1.93 -2.83
N GLN A 267 -6.62 -1.07 -3.77
CA GLN A 267 -8.03 -0.74 -4.03
C GLN A 267 -8.65 -1.57 -5.17
N HIS A 268 -7.84 -2.31 -5.93
CA HIS A 268 -8.33 -3.24 -6.96
C HIS A 268 -8.88 -4.50 -6.32
N CYS A 269 -9.83 -5.16 -6.99
CA CYS A 269 -10.34 -6.46 -6.54
C CYS A 269 -9.29 -7.58 -6.79
N PRO A 270 -8.92 -8.39 -5.79
CA PRO A 270 -9.35 -8.30 -4.39
C PRO A 270 -8.62 -7.20 -3.60
N SER A 271 -9.38 -6.42 -2.83
CA SER A 271 -8.83 -5.35 -1.99
C SER A 271 -8.01 -5.95 -0.85
N ALA A 272 -6.87 -5.32 -0.54
CA ALA A 272 -5.98 -5.84 0.48
C ALA A 272 -5.16 -4.76 1.19
N CYS A 273 -4.81 -5.02 2.45
CA CYS A 273 -3.76 -4.34 3.20
C CYS A 273 -2.52 -5.24 3.24
N ILE A 274 -1.44 -4.78 2.62
CA ILE A 274 -0.14 -5.44 2.61
C ILE A 274 0.78 -4.71 3.57
N THR A 275 1.47 -5.44 4.43
CA THR A 275 2.54 -4.92 5.27
C THR A 275 3.84 -5.66 4.97
N ARG A 276 4.94 -5.26 5.63
CA ARG A 276 6.19 -6.01 5.56
C ARG A 276 6.02 -7.47 5.99
N THR A 277 5.12 -7.73 6.95
CA THR A 277 5.02 -9.03 7.61
C THR A 277 3.71 -9.77 7.37
N GLY A 278 2.76 -9.21 6.64
CA GLY A 278 1.51 -9.91 6.35
C GLY A 278 0.68 -9.30 5.24
N VAL A 279 -0.36 -10.05 4.85
CA VAL A 279 -1.41 -9.61 3.91
C VAL A 279 -2.78 -9.84 4.56
N LEU A 280 -3.65 -8.83 4.47
CA LEU A 280 -5.04 -8.84 4.94
C LEU A 280 -5.97 -8.52 3.77
N LEU A 281 -6.89 -9.41 3.42
CA LEU A 281 -7.97 -9.11 2.48
C LEU A 281 -9.05 -8.24 3.16
N LEU A 282 -9.52 -7.21 2.44
CA LEU A 282 -10.40 -6.14 2.95
C LEU A 282 -11.80 -6.13 2.34
#